data_AF-A0A2V8UBD8-F1
#
_entry.id   AF-A0A2V8UBD8-F1
#
_cell.length_a   1.000
_cell.length_b   1.000
_cell.length_c   1.000
_cell.angle_alpha   90.00
_cell.angle_beta   90.00
_cell.angle_gamma   90.00
#
_symmetry.space_group_name_H-M   'P 1'
#
loop_
_entity.id
_entity.type
_entity.pdbx_description
1 polymer ?
#
loop_
_entity_poly.entity_id
_entity_poly.type
_entity_poly.pdbx_seq_one_letter_code
_entity_poly.pdbx_strand_id
1 'polypeptide(L)'
;MVFSCGCNGVVVEIFESERPKSERRENNFEFWKNGFFHICFVDPDIEGTAKKIAETGGKLRSKVWQLFSDKPHKIAYCEHPFGNTIELYSHSTEQTWSNR
;
A
#
# COMPACT_ATOMS: atom_id res chain seq x y z
N MET A 1 -3.95 1.31 15.64
CA MET A 1 -4.26 2.74 15.41
C MET A 1 -3.81 3.16 14.00
N VAL A 2 -4.51 4.09 13.35
CA VAL A 2 -4.11 4.67 12.05
C VAL A 2 -4.10 6.19 12.15
N PHE A 3 -2.98 6.82 11.80
CA PHE A 3 -2.91 8.26 11.57
C PHE A 3 -2.67 8.51 10.09
N SER A 4 -3.49 9.35 9.47
CA SER A 4 -3.32 9.75 8.09
C SER A 4 -3.25 11.28 7.99
N CYS A 5 -2.34 11.77 7.14
CA CYS A 5 -2.26 13.18 6.77
C CYS A 5 -2.00 13.26 5.27
N GLY A 6 -2.77 14.07 4.56
CA GLY A 6 -2.70 14.22 3.12
C GLY A 6 -2.54 15.69 2.71
N CYS A 7 -1.70 15.95 1.72
CA CYS A 7 -1.58 17.24 1.06
C CYS A 7 -1.01 17.06 -0.35
N ASN A 8 -1.49 17.85 -1.32
CA ASN A 8 -0.99 17.90 -2.70
C ASN A 8 -0.90 16.53 -3.39
N GLY A 9 -1.88 15.65 -3.17
CA GLY A 9 -1.92 14.32 -3.80
C GLY A 9 -0.95 13.29 -3.21
N VAL A 10 -0.33 13.60 -2.06
CA VAL A 10 0.44 12.64 -1.27
C VAL A 10 -0.25 12.43 0.07
N VAL A 11 -0.42 11.17 0.46
CA VAL A 11 -0.94 10.78 1.76
C VAL A 11 0.09 9.91 2.46
N VAL A 12 0.31 10.19 3.75
CA VAL A 12 1.13 9.37 4.63
C VAL A 12 0.23 8.74 5.67
N GLU A 13 0.33 7.41 5.81
CA GLU A 13 -0.39 6.63 6.80
C GLU A 13 0.59 5.94 7.75
N ILE A 14 0.35 6.10 9.05
CA ILE A 14 1.12 5.44 10.12
C ILE A 14 0.22 4.43 10.80
N PHE A 15 0.62 3.17 10.75
CA PHE A 15 -0.09 2.05 11.33
C PHE A 15 0.60 1.56 12.60
N GLU A 16 -0.18 1.38 13.66
CA GLU A 16 0.19 0.58 14.82
C GLU A 16 -0.68 -0.67 14.86
N SER A 17 -0.05 -1.83 14.70
CA SER A 17 -0.70 -3.13 14.83
C SER A 17 -0.79 -3.49 16.31
N GLU A 18 -2.00 -3.82 16.78
CA GLU A 18 -2.21 -4.28 18.15
C GLU A 18 -1.96 -5.79 18.28
N ARG A 19 -2.21 -6.55 17.21
CA ARG A 19 -2.08 -8.02 17.19
C ARG A 19 -1.61 -8.51 15.79
N PRO A 20 -0.36 -8.99 15.66
CA PRO A 20 0.71 -8.93 16.65
C PRO A 20 1.04 -7.47 17.01
N LYS A 21 1.51 -7.23 18.24
CA LYS A 21 1.86 -5.89 18.70
C LYS A 21 3.06 -5.37 17.91
N SER A 22 3.01 -4.13 17.44
CA SER A 22 4.15 -3.48 16.82
C SER A 22 5.33 -3.38 17.79
N GLU A 23 6.50 -3.84 17.37
CA GLU A 23 7.74 -3.77 18.14
C GLU A 23 8.64 -2.66 17.60
N ARG A 24 9.22 -1.86 18.49
CA ARG A 24 10.17 -0.82 18.12
C ARG A 24 11.50 -1.47 17.77
N ARG A 25 12.09 -1.09 16.63
CA ARG A 25 13.43 -1.54 16.24
C ARG A 25 14.48 -1.06 17.24
N GLU A 26 15.43 -1.92 17.56
CA GLU A 26 16.55 -1.60 18.46
C GLU A 26 17.52 -0.59 17.83
N ASN A 27 17.72 -0.64 16.51
CA ASN A 27 18.57 0.28 15.75
C ASN A 27 17.83 0.84 14.52
N ASN A 28 17.78 2.17 14.41
CA ASN A 28 17.09 2.89 13.32
C ASN A 28 17.94 3.09 12.05
N PHE A 29 19.21 2.69 12.04
CA PHE A 29 20.12 2.78 10.88
C PHE A 29 20.24 1.49 10.06
N GLU A 30 19.56 0.41 10.43
CA GLU A 30 19.55 -0.85 9.67
C GLU A 30 18.59 -0.78 8.47
N PHE A 31 18.86 0.13 7.52
CA PHE A 31 17.99 0.41 6.36
C PHE A 31 17.80 -0.80 5.42
N TRP A 32 18.67 -1.80 5.52
CA TRP A 32 18.55 -3.08 4.79
C TRP A 32 17.54 -4.06 5.42
N LYS A 33 16.96 -3.76 6.59
CA LYS A 33 15.98 -4.60 7.28
C LYS A 33 14.58 -3.98 7.32
N ASN A 34 13.76 -4.19 6.28
CA ASN A 34 12.37 -3.70 6.12
C ASN A 34 12.14 -2.24 6.57
N GLY A 35 10.99 -1.61 6.35
CA GLY A 35 10.87 -0.15 6.54
C GLY A 35 9.51 0.26 7.03
N PHE A 36 8.99 1.31 6.38
CA PHE A 36 7.56 1.54 6.22
C PHE A 36 6.82 0.23 5.86
N PHE A 37 5.52 0.19 6.18
CA PHE A 37 4.71 -1.00 5.99
C PHE A 37 4.45 -1.34 4.51
N HIS A 38 4.10 -0.33 3.70
CA HIS A 38 4.01 -0.42 2.23
C HIS A 38 4.11 0.99 1.62
N ILE A 39 4.31 1.08 0.30
CA ILE A 39 4.11 2.31 -0.48
C ILE A 39 2.89 2.10 -1.36
N CYS A 40 1.98 3.07 -1.37
CA CYS A 40 0.80 3.03 -2.22
C CYS A 40 0.98 3.87 -3.48
N PHE A 41 0.60 3.33 -4.63
CA PHE A 41 0.50 4.08 -5.89
C PHE A 41 -0.94 4.10 -6.38
N VAL A 42 -1.38 5.27 -6.83
CA VAL A 42 -2.71 5.43 -7.44
C VAL A 42 -2.56 5.28 -8.95
N ASP A 43 -3.17 4.24 -9.51
CA ASP A 43 -3.20 3.97 -10.95
C ASP A 43 -4.56 3.36 -11.35
N PRO A 44 -5.28 3.95 -12.31
CA PRO A 44 -6.58 3.42 -12.75
C PRO A 44 -6.49 2.01 -13.37
N ASP A 45 -5.34 1.63 -13.93
CA ASP A 45 -5.04 0.30 -14.48
C ASP A 45 -4.17 -0.52 -13.50
N ILE A 46 -4.80 -0.98 -12.42
CA ILE A 46 -4.14 -1.82 -11.41
C ILE A 46 -3.63 -3.13 -12.02
N GLU A 47 -4.38 -3.74 -12.93
CA GLU A 47 -4.03 -5.04 -13.51
C GLU A 47 -2.80 -4.92 -14.41
N GLY A 48 -2.75 -3.91 -15.27
CA GLY A 48 -1.57 -3.60 -16.07
C GLY A 48 -0.37 -3.21 -15.22
N THR A 49 -0.57 -2.43 -14.16
CA THR A 49 0.51 -2.04 -13.25
C THR A 49 1.07 -3.23 -12.47
N ALA A 50 0.20 -4.08 -11.92
CA ALA A 50 0.61 -5.32 -11.26
C ALA A 50 1.38 -6.25 -12.20
N LYS A 51 0.95 -6.35 -13.48
CA LYS A 51 1.66 -7.11 -14.50
C LYS A 51 3.07 -6.55 -14.76
N LYS A 52 3.22 -5.22 -14.90
CA LYS A 52 4.54 -4.58 -15.05
C LYS A 52 5.44 -4.87 -13.85
N ILE A 53 4.91 -4.78 -12.62
CA ILE A 53 5.67 -5.12 -11.40
C ILE A 53 6.16 -6.57 -11.47
N ALA A 54 5.28 -7.52 -11.83
CA ALA A 54 5.65 -8.92 -11.97
C ALA A 54 6.73 -9.15 -13.05
N GLU A 55 6.63 -8.48 -14.21
CA GLU A 55 7.61 -8.56 -15.31
C GLU A 55 9.00 -8.05 -14.89
N THR A 56 9.08 -7.13 -13.95
CA THR A 56 10.35 -6.60 -13.40
C THR A 56 10.95 -7.44 -12.27
N GLY A 57 10.38 -8.61 -11.97
CA GLY A 57 10.84 -9.53 -10.91
C GLY A 57 10.10 -9.36 -9.58
N GLY A 58 9.05 -8.55 -9.54
CA GLY A 58 8.13 -8.44 -8.41
C GLY A 58 7.11 -9.58 -8.38
N LYS A 59 6.14 -9.48 -7.48
CA LYS A 59 5.06 -10.47 -7.33
C LYS A 59 3.73 -9.79 -7.08
N LEU A 60 2.66 -10.32 -7.67
CA LEU A 60 1.31 -10.02 -7.23
C LEU A 60 1.00 -10.89 -6.01
N ARG A 61 0.77 -10.27 -4.84
CA ARG A 61 0.60 -10.96 -3.55
C ARG A 61 -0.86 -11.24 -3.21
N SER A 62 -1.78 -10.57 -3.89
CA SER A 62 -3.22 -10.71 -3.72
C SER A 62 -3.92 -10.77 -5.08
N LYS A 63 -5.20 -11.14 -5.13
CA LYS A 63 -6.02 -10.85 -6.33
C LYS A 63 -6.21 -9.32 -6.45
N VAL A 64 -6.76 -8.85 -7.57
CA VAL A 64 -7.38 -7.51 -7.61
C VAL A 64 -8.80 -7.66 -7.07
N TRP A 65 -9.20 -6.84 -6.10
CA TRP A 65 -10.55 -6.87 -5.55
C TRP A 65 -11.12 -5.47 -5.39
N GLN A 66 -12.46 -5.41 -5.30
CA GLN A 66 -13.20 -4.19 -5.04
C GLN A 66 -13.18 -3.90 -3.54
N LEU A 67 -12.76 -2.69 -3.17
CA LEU A 67 -12.56 -2.29 -1.78
C LEU A 67 -13.90 -2.05 -1.05
N PHE A 68 -14.88 -1.47 -1.74
CA PHE A 68 -16.22 -1.19 -1.20
C PHE A 68 -17.28 -1.74 -2.14
N SER A 69 -18.33 -2.36 -1.60
CA SER A 69 -19.39 -2.98 -2.42
C SER A 69 -20.17 -1.97 -3.29
N ASP A 70 -20.25 -0.72 -2.86
CA ASP A 70 -21.02 0.37 -3.47
C ASP A 70 -20.18 1.27 -4.38
N LYS A 71 -18.84 1.12 -4.41
CA LYS A 71 -17.93 1.99 -5.19
C LYS A 71 -17.01 1.18 -6.09
N PRO A 72 -16.68 1.64 -7.31
CA PRO A 72 -15.81 0.92 -8.25
C PRO A 72 -14.31 0.99 -7.85
N HIS A 73 -14.01 1.25 -6.58
CA HIS A 73 -12.63 1.36 -6.09
C HIS A 73 -12.03 -0.04 -5.99
N LYS A 74 -10.87 -0.23 -6.61
CA LYS A 74 -10.14 -1.49 -6.64
C LYS A 74 -8.81 -1.33 -5.92
N ILE A 75 -8.30 -2.44 -5.41
CA ILE A 75 -7.03 -2.51 -4.71
C ILE A 75 -6.29 -3.81 -5.08
N ALA A 76 -4.96 -3.75 -5.07
CA ALA A 76 -4.10 -4.93 -5.08
C ALA A 76 -2.82 -4.72 -4.25
N TYR A 77 -2.32 -5.78 -3.62
CA TYR A 77 -1.00 -5.83 -3.00
C TYR A 77 0.00 -6.53 -3.92
N CYS A 78 1.10 -5.85 -4.17
CA CYS A 78 2.26 -6.36 -4.88
C CYS A 78 3.49 -6.37 -3.97
N GLU A 79 4.53 -7.06 -4.40
CA GLU A 79 5.86 -7.07 -3.80
C GLU A 79 6.86 -6.64 -4.87
N HIS A 80 7.66 -5.63 -4.56
CA HIS A 80 8.79 -5.21 -5.39
C HIS A 80 9.89 -6.29 -5.36
N PRO A 81 10.76 -6.42 -6.39
CA PRO A 81 11.90 -7.35 -6.39
C PRO A 81 12.79 -7.36 -5.14
N PHE A 82 12.84 -6.23 -4.42
CA PHE A 82 13.63 -6.08 -3.18
C PHE A 82 12.83 -6.38 -1.90
N GLY A 83 11.63 -6.94 -2.01
CA GLY A 83 10.82 -7.39 -0.88
C GLY A 83 9.89 -6.33 -0.26
N ASN A 84 9.94 -5.08 -0.74
CA ASN A 84 9.03 -4.03 -0.27
C ASN A 84 7.61 -4.28 -0.76
N THR A 85 6.63 -4.09 0.13
CA THR A 85 5.20 -4.17 -0.21
C THR A 85 4.78 -2.91 -0.97
N ILE A 86 4.06 -3.12 -2.06
CA ILE A 86 3.41 -2.08 -2.85
C ILE A 86 1.90 -2.29 -2.75
N GLU A 87 1.15 -1.23 -2.46
CA GLU A 87 -0.30 -1.20 -2.58
C GLU A 87 -0.67 -0.41 -3.84
N LEU A 88 -1.67 -0.88 -4.59
CA LEU A 88 -2.19 -0.20 -5.77
C LEU A 88 -3.64 0.17 -5.52
N TYR A 89 -4.00 1.43 -5.77
CA TYR A 89 -5.39 1.91 -5.74
C TYR A 89 -5.83 2.46 -7.08
N SER A 90 -7.07 2.18 -7.47
CA SER A 90 -7.62 2.73 -8.72
C SER A 90 -8.10 4.17 -8.61
N HIS A 91 -8.27 4.68 -7.39
CA HIS A 91 -8.79 6.02 -7.11
C HIS A 91 -7.95 6.68 -6.02
N SER A 92 -8.00 8.02 -5.94
CA SER A 92 -7.23 8.77 -4.95
C SER A 92 -7.51 8.30 -3.53
N THR A 93 -6.50 8.39 -2.67
CA THR A 93 -6.61 8.07 -1.25
C THR A 93 -7.65 8.98 -0.58
N GLU A 94 -7.76 10.25 -0.97
CA GLU A 94 -8.87 11.11 -0.55
C GLU A 94 -10.22 10.52 -0.96
N GLN A 95 -10.48 10.21 -2.23
CA GLN A 95 -11.77 9.63 -2.63
C GLN A 95 -12.08 8.29 -1.94
N THR A 96 -11.04 7.52 -1.65
CA THR A 96 -11.14 6.23 -0.98
C THR A 96 -11.57 6.38 0.48
N TRP A 97 -11.08 7.41 1.19
CA TRP A 97 -11.30 7.57 2.63
C TRP A 97 -12.14 8.79 3.04
N SER A 98 -12.43 9.74 2.14
CA SER A 98 -13.20 10.98 2.40
C SER A 98 -14.72 10.79 2.51
N ASN A 99 -15.21 9.57 2.72
CA ASN A 99 -16.64 9.31 2.98
C ASN A 99 -16.83 8.51 4.28
N ARG A 100 -16.29 9.03 5.37
CA ARG A 100 -16.74 8.69 6.72
C ARG A 100 -17.56 9.82 7.30
#